data_AF-A0A1E7FDN5-F1
#
_entry.id   AF-A0A1E7FDN5-F1
#
_cell.length_a   1.000
_cell.length_b   1.000
_cell.length_c   1.000
_cell.angle_alpha   90.00
_cell.angle_beta   90.00
_cell.angle_gamma   90.00
#
_symmetry.space_group_name_H-M   'P 1'
#
loop_
_entity.id
_entity.type
_entity.pdbx_description
1 polymer ?
#
loop_
_entity_poly.entity_id
_entity_poly.type
_entity_poly.pdbx_seq_one_letter_code
_entity_poly.pdbx_strand_id
1 'polypeptide(L)'
;MMIVTKIGSTSSTTMAFCRVISTVITIAAVFLMMNGGNGDSNLFFVQGSDITAPASNAAATDGRKTATLTSTVRRRRVPVELVDQEIDGVDADIGNQNNNRYRELDASDLDLDFRLLLSSPMSMDIEMKQVFFTAKTTPLAGGDESTVESETTLFIPQWKGLSEMATPNDVVCFVGSADNLEKDIDSVHGGGDGTQCSAANGCGVHVHTGTSCENADTQGGHWYNTEALSEDPWAIIGYLSTNSDGYGQYASCVRTGYDVMSNPSLLEGQVFIIHGEDGSRVSCGSIVKASSSSKPSAVRILTTDTLPIPDNGSSGTGFVNVFSGISDSVIDGVCYMGWATGLEPDVVSFLVDGNSSSDQCTEKNGCGSHMHEGPGCESKDAQGSHYYDRETIATDPWARESYYTTDNSGTAALIGCVITGDGASDYKSNAFILHDTAGDRMLCGLLE
;
A
#
# COMPACT_ATOMS: atom_id res chain seq x y z
N MET A 1 -42.27 -38.89 9.10
CA MET A 1 -43.22 -39.98 8.77
C MET A 1 -42.99 -40.37 7.32
N MET A 2 -42.60 -41.61 7.10
CA MET A 2 -42.08 -42.15 5.83
C MET A 2 -43.26 -42.56 4.94
N ILE A 3 -43.33 -42.06 3.71
CA ILE A 3 -44.09 -42.69 2.62
C ILE A 3 -43.17 -42.74 1.41
N VAL A 4 -42.85 -43.96 0.98
CA VAL A 4 -42.13 -44.29 -0.24
C VAL A 4 -43.15 -44.64 -1.30
N THR A 5 -43.06 -44.03 -2.48
CA THR A 5 -43.60 -44.59 -3.72
C THR A 5 -42.65 -44.29 -4.87
N LYS A 6 -42.23 -45.35 -5.57
CA LYS A 6 -41.30 -45.35 -6.70
C LYS A 6 -42.04 -45.92 -7.92
N ILE A 7 -42.26 -45.12 -8.95
CA ILE A 7 -42.49 -45.48 -10.38
C ILE A 7 -42.20 -44.18 -11.15
N GLY A 8 -41.50 -44.07 -12.28
CA GLY A 8 -40.87 -44.97 -13.24
C GLY A 8 -40.30 -44.08 -14.36
N SER A 9 -39.32 -44.58 -15.09
CA SER A 9 -38.55 -43.92 -16.15
C SER A 9 -39.38 -43.25 -17.25
N THR A 10 -38.96 -42.07 -17.74
CA THR A 10 -38.24 -41.88 -19.03
C THR A 10 -38.08 -40.39 -19.36
N SER A 11 -36.93 -40.06 -19.97
CA SER A 11 -36.63 -38.94 -20.86
C SER A 11 -36.72 -37.48 -20.36
N SER A 12 -35.51 -36.89 -20.33
CA SER A 12 -35.11 -35.52 -20.72
C SER A 12 -35.52 -34.31 -19.87
N THR A 13 -34.51 -33.44 -19.71
CA THR A 13 -34.52 -32.04 -19.28
C THR A 13 -34.76 -31.76 -17.79
N THR A 14 -33.65 -31.48 -17.08
CA THR A 14 -33.61 -30.90 -15.75
C THR A 14 -34.09 -29.45 -15.80
N MET A 15 -35.28 -29.18 -15.27
CA MET A 15 -35.70 -27.84 -14.81
C MET A 15 -35.48 -27.78 -13.29
N ALA A 16 -34.65 -26.85 -12.83
CA ALA A 16 -34.51 -26.54 -11.42
C ALA A 16 -35.63 -25.58 -10.99
N PHE A 17 -36.46 -26.02 -10.03
CA PHE A 17 -37.35 -25.15 -9.27
C PHE A 17 -36.56 -24.50 -8.13
N CYS A 18 -36.54 -23.17 -8.06
CA CYS A 18 -36.13 -22.45 -6.85
C CYS A 18 -37.38 -21.88 -6.17
N ARG A 19 -37.60 -22.28 -4.90
CA ARG A 19 -38.61 -21.69 -4.00
C ARG A 19 -38.12 -20.31 -3.57
N VAL A 20 -38.92 -19.27 -3.81
CA VAL A 20 -38.72 -17.94 -3.21
C VAL A 20 -39.57 -17.85 -1.95
N ILE A 21 -38.91 -17.74 -0.79
CA ILE A 21 -39.51 -17.23 0.45
C ILE A 21 -38.85 -15.88 0.75
N SER A 22 -39.65 -14.83 0.59
CA SER A 22 -39.67 -13.53 1.26
C SER A 22 -38.38 -12.72 1.51
N THR A 23 -38.35 -11.57 0.82
CA THR A 23 -38.00 -10.21 1.30
C THR A 23 -36.54 -9.87 1.64
N VAL A 24 -35.80 -9.27 0.69
CA VAL A 24 -35.10 -7.96 0.80
C VAL A 24 -34.89 -7.42 -0.63
N ILE A 25 -35.18 -6.14 -0.86
CA ILE A 25 -35.04 -5.45 -2.15
C ILE A 25 -33.55 -5.33 -2.51
N THR A 26 -33.13 -5.95 -3.62
CA THR A 26 -31.86 -5.63 -4.30
C THR A 26 -32.13 -5.59 -5.80
N ILE A 27 -31.59 -4.57 -6.47
CA ILE A 27 -31.71 -4.33 -7.92
C ILE A 27 -31.08 -5.52 -8.66
N ALA A 28 -31.90 -6.34 -9.32
CA ALA A 28 -31.40 -7.41 -10.19
C ALA A 28 -31.17 -6.83 -11.60
N ALA A 29 -29.91 -6.75 -12.03
CA ALA A 29 -29.58 -6.64 -13.45
C ALA A 29 -29.90 -8.00 -14.10
N VAL A 30 -30.84 -8.02 -15.04
CA VAL A 30 -31.18 -9.25 -15.79
C VAL A 30 -30.22 -9.35 -16.98
N PHE A 31 -29.30 -10.32 -16.95
CA PHE A 31 -28.51 -10.71 -18.12
C PHE A 31 -29.32 -11.68 -18.99
N LEU A 32 -29.67 -11.24 -20.20
CA LEU A 32 -30.22 -12.10 -21.25
C LEU A 32 -29.08 -12.49 -22.20
N MET A 33 -28.55 -13.71 -22.06
CA MET A 33 -27.74 -14.31 -23.13
C MET A 33 -28.68 -14.90 -24.18
N MET A 34 -28.69 -14.31 -25.38
CA MET A 34 -29.25 -14.96 -26.56
C MET A 34 -28.09 -15.52 -27.39
N ASN A 35 -28.02 -16.85 -27.52
CA ASN A 35 -27.08 -17.49 -28.43
C ASN A 35 -27.54 -17.25 -29.87
N GLY A 36 -26.96 -16.23 -30.52
CA GLY A 36 -27.01 -16.05 -31.96
C GLY A 36 -25.89 -16.88 -32.59
N GLY A 37 -26.25 -17.87 -33.40
CA GLY A 37 -25.29 -18.65 -34.19
C GLY A 37 -24.66 -17.79 -35.28
N ASN A 38 -23.60 -17.06 -34.93
CA ASN A 38 -22.49 -16.60 -35.77
C ASN A 38 -21.62 -15.64 -34.93
N GLY A 39 -20.73 -16.19 -34.10
CA GLY A 39 -19.45 -15.58 -33.72
C GLY A 39 -19.39 -14.30 -32.87
N ASP A 40 -20.43 -13.47 -32.80
CA ASP A 40 -20.36 -12.17 -32.14
C ASP A 40 -21.30 -12.08 -30.92
N SER A 41 -20.71 -11.96 -29.72
CA SER A 41 -21.43 -11.72 -28.48
C SER A 41 -21.56 -10.21 -28.24
N ASN A 42 -22.75 -9.64 -28.44
CA ASN A 42 -23.02 -8.23 -28.11
C ASN A 42 -23.70 -8.13 -26.73
N LEU A 43 -23.09 -7.38 -25.81
CA LEU A 43 -23.66 -7.06 -24.50
C LEU A 43 -24.46 -5.75 -24.59
N PHE A 44 -25.77 -5.80 -24.31
CA PHE A 44 -26.62 -4.61 -24.29
C PHE A 44 -27.01 -4.23 -22.85
N PHE A 45 -26.76 -2.98 -22.47
CA PHE A 45 -27.23 -2.39 -21.21
C PHE A 45 -28.56 -1.66 -21.44
N VAL A 46 -29.59 -1.95 -20.63
CA VAL A 46 -30.84 -1.18 -20.57
C VAL A 46 -30.93 -0.53 -19.19
N GLN A 47 -30.84 0.80 -19.11
CA GLN A 47 -31.11 1.54 -17.88
C GLN A 47 -32.62 1.58 -17.60
N GLY A 48 -33.00 1.11 -16.41
CA GLY A 48 -34.38 1.02 -15.96
C GLY A 48 -34.95 2.35 -15.47
N SER A 49 -35.25 3.26 -16.39
CA SER A 49 -36.07 4.43 -16.11
C SER A 49 -36.90 4.76 -17.35
N ASP A 50 -37.97 3.98 -17.58
CA ASP A 50 -39.20 4.37 -18.29
C ASP A 50 -40.06 3.12 -18.55
N ILE A 51 -40.66 2.56 -17.49
CA ILE A 51 -41.78 1.62 -17.62
C ILE A 51 -42.87 2.06 -16.66
N THR A 52 -43.91 2.70 -17.19
CA THR A 52 -45.19 2.87 -16.49
C THR A 52 -46.20 1.92 -17.12
N ALA A 53 -46.74 0.98 -16.32
CA ALA A 53 -47.85 0.14 -16.72
C ALA A 53 -49.15 0.69 -16.11
N PRO A 54 -50.25 0.84 -16.86
CA PRO A 54 -51.53 1.23 -16.27
C PRO A 54 -52.19 0.02 -15.58
N ALA A 55 -52.71 0.26 -14.39
CA ALA A 55 -53.49 -0.71 -13.63
C ALA A 55 -54.86 -0.98 -14.29
N SER A 56 -55.24 -2.24 -14.44
CA SER A 56 -56.66 -2.63 -14.41
C SER A 56 -56.85 -4.10 -14.01
N ASN A 57 -57.82 -4.30 -13.12
CA ASN A 57 -58.36 -5.56 -12.65
C ASN A 57 -59.19 -6.24 -13.77
N ALA A 58 -58.90 -7.49 -14.11
CA ALA A 58 -59.90 -8.41 -14.69
C ALA A 58 -59.41 -9.86 -14.63
N ALA A 59 -60.35 -10.75 -14.32
CA ALA A 59 -60.18 -12.19 -14.17
C ALA A 59 -59.66 -12.89 -15.43
N ALA A 60 -58.90 -13.97 -15.20
CA ALA A 60 -58.36 -14.84 -16.23
C ALA A 60 -59.46 -15.57 -17.02
N THR A 61 -59.45 -15.40 -18.35
CA THR A 61 -59.92 -16.40 -19.30
C THR A 61 -58.98 -16.47 -20.50
N ASP A 62 -58.83 -17.70 -20.96
CA ASP A 62 -58.03 -18.23 -22.07
C ASP A 62 -57.97 -17.35 -23.34
N GLY A 63 -56.77 -17.19 -23.91
CA GLY A 63 -56.60 -16.52 -25.20
C GLY A 63 -55.19 -15.95 -25.45
N ARG A 64 -54.45 -16.58 -26.37
CA ARG A 64 -53.22 -16.07 -27.01
C ARG A 64 -53.38 -14.60 -27.44
N LYS A 65 -52.49 -13.71 -26.96
CA LYS A 65 -52.24 -12.41 -27.57
C LYS A 65 -50.75 -12.23 -27.84
N THR A 66 -50.39 -12.20 -29.11
CA THR A 66 -49.09 -11.70 -29.62
C THR A 66 -49.14 -10.17 -29.64
N ALA A 67 -48.21 -9.51 -28.95
CA ALA A 67 -48.00 -8.07 -29.03
C ALA A 67 -46.69 -7.79 -29.80
N THR A 68 -46.80 -7.06 -30.91
CA THR A 68 -45.65 -6.56 -31.67
C THR A 68 -45.25 -5.20 -31.12
N LEU A 69 -44.03 -5.07 -30.57
CA LEU A 69 -43.46 -3.79 -30.15
C LEU A 69 -42.55 -3.26 -31.26
N THR A 70 -42.92 -2.15 -31.88
CA THR A 70 -42.05 -1.35 -32.74
C THR A 70 -41.40 -0.24 -31.91
N SER A 71 -40.07 -0.20 -31.84
CA SER A 71 -39.32 0.93 -31.30
C SER A 71 -38.57 1.68 -32.40
N THR A 72 -38.62 3.02 -32.35
CA THR A 72 -38.02 3.92 -33.33
C THR A 72 -36.69 4.42 -32.77
N VAL A 73 -35.56 3.98 -33.35
CA VAL A 73 -34.21 4.42 -32.92
C VAL A 73 -33.90 5.80 -33.51
N ARG A 74 -33.76 6.84 -32.66
CA ARG A 74 -33.15 8.12 -33.07
C ARG A 74 -31.64 8.08 -32.82
N ARG A 75 -30.84 8.13 -33.88
CA ARG A 75 -29.37 8.27 -33.82
C ARG A 75 -29.02 9.72 -33.47
N ARG A 76 -28.23 9.95 -32.41
CA ARG A 76 -27.57 11.23 -32.14
C ARG A 76 -26.07 11.04 -32.40
N ARG A 77 -25.51 11.77 -33.37
CA ARG A 77 -24.05 11.82 -33.63
C ARG A 77 -23.43 12.83 -32.65
N VAL A 78 -22.37 12.41 -31.98
CA VAL A 78 -21.39 13.31 -31.34
C VAL A 78 -20.07 13.13 -32.11
N PRO A 79 -19.43 14.19 -32.61
CA PRO A 79 -18.18 14.05 -33.37
C PRO A 79 -17.00 13.84 -32.42
N VAL A 80 -16.18 12.83 -32.74
CA VAL A 80 -14.83 12.65 -32.20
C VAL A 80 -13.88 12.91 -33.37
N GLU A 81 -13.04 13.93 -33.26
CA GLU A 81 -11.92 14.15 -34.19
C GLU A 81 -10.87 13.06 -33.94
N LEU A 82 -10.61 12.26 -34.96
CA LEU A 82 -9.47 11.35 -35.03
C LEU A 82 -8.34 12.11 -35.73
N VAL A 83 -7.21 12.27 -35.05
CA VAL A 83 -5.95 12.66 -35.68
C VAL A 83 -5.26 11.36 -36.07
N ASP A 84 -5.19 11.10 -37.37
CA ASP A 84 -4.37 10.05 -37.96
C ASP A 84 -2.89 10.47 -37.89
N GLN A 85 -2.05 9.63 -37.29
CA GLN A 85 -0.62 9.64 -37.58
C GLN A 85 -0.18 8.19 -37.83
N GLU A 86 0.13 7.89 -39.09
CA GLU A 86 0.80 6.67 -39.54
C GLU A 86 2.17 6.53 -38.88
N ILE A 87 2.49 5.34 -38.37
CA ILE A 87 3.87 4.88 -38.23
C ILE A 87 3.97 3.48 -38.85
N ASP A 88 4.80 3.41 -39.89
CA ASP A 88 5.20 2.22 -40.63
C ASP A 88 5.86 1.15 -39.75
N GLY A 89 5.64 -0.11 -40.15
CA GLY A 89 5.78 -1.28 -39.30
C GLY A 89 7.18 -1.78 -38.93
N VAL A 90 7.17 -2.69 -37.96
CA VAL A 90 8.11 -3.81 -37.81
C VAL A 90 7.31 -5.00 -37.25
N ASP A 91 7.47 -6.14 -37.92
CA ASP A 91 6.89 -7.44 -37.60
C ASP A 91 7.77 -8.12 -36.53
N ALA A 92 7.24 -8.39 -35.33
CA ALA A 92 7.79 -9.40 -34.40
C ALA A 92 6.84 -9.72 -33.21
N ASP A 93 6.47 -10.99 -33.17
CA ASP A 93 6.17 -11.87 -32.03
C ASP A 93 4.82 -11.82 -31.30
N ILE A 94 4.15 -12.97 -31.39
CA ILE A 94 2.90 -13.34 -30.75
C ILE A 94 3.28 -13.91 -29.38
N GLY A 95 3.24 -13.10 -28.32
CA GLY A 95 3.62 -13.61 -27.00
C GLY A 95 3.65 -12.65 -25.82
N ASN A 96 2.71 -11.69 -25.69
CA ASN A 96 2.35 -11.13 -24.39
C ASN A 96 1.03 -10.35 -24.49
N GLN A 97 -0.08 -10.92 -24.01
CA GLN A 97 -1.32 -10.16 -23.81
C GLN A 97 -1.41 -9.67 -22.36
N ASN A 98 -0.38 -8.95 -21.89
CA ASN A 98 -0.51 -8.06 -20.76
C ASN A 98 -1.19 -6.78 -21.25
N ASN A 99 -2.52 -6.84 -21.35
CA ASN A 99 -3.33 -5.66 -21.67
C ASN A 99 -3.56 -4.84 -20.39
N ASN A 100 -2.46 -4.45 -19.74
CA ASN A 100 -2.46 -3.57 -18.59
C ASN A 100 -2.44 -2.12 -19.09
N ARG A 101 -3.58 -1.44 -18.97
CA ARG A 101 -3.68 0.00 -19.25
C ARG A 101 -3.13 0.74 -18.04
N TYR A 102 -1.90 1.23 -18.07
CA TYR A 102 -1.41 2.11 -17.00
C TYR A 102 -0.83 3.43 -17.52
N ARG A 103 -1.09 4.46 -16.72
CA ARG A 103 -0.77 5.87 -16.91
C ARG A 103 0.22 6.23 -15.82
N GLU A 104 1.35 6.83 -16.19
CA GLU A 104 2.25 7.49 -15.24
C GLU A 104 1.44 8.57 -14.50
N LEU A 105 1.16 8.36 -13.22
CA LEU A 105 0.46 9.32 -12.38
C LEU A 105 1.49 10.34 -11.89
N ASP A 106 1.34 11.59 -12.32
CA ASP A 106 2.19 12.71 -11.89
C ASP A 106 1.55 13.35 -10.65
N ALA A 107 2.30 14.18 -9.93
CA ALA A 107 1.84 14.99 -8.81
C ALA A 107 0.49 15.66 -9.09
N SER A 108 0.16 16.02 -10.33
CA SER A 108 -1.17 16.56 -10.70
C SER A 108 -2.38 15.66 -10.43
N ASP A 109 -2.20 14.34 -10.24
CA ASP A 109 -3.27 13.37 -9.96
C ASP A 109 -3.56 13.18 -8.45
N LEU A 110 -2.79 13.84 -7.56
CA LEU A 110 -3.05 13.92 -6.12
C LEU A 110 -4.05 15.06 -5.81
N ASP A 111 -5.26 14.72 -5.34
CA ASP A 111 -6.31 15.69 -4.96
C ASP A 111 -5.87 16.59 -3.77
N LEU A 112 -6.64 17.67 -3.48
CA LEU A 112 -6.44 18.66 -2.41
C LEU A 112 -6.17 18.08 -1.00
N ASP A 113 -6.47 16.80 -0.78
CA ASP A 113 -6.28 16.03 0.45
C ASP A 113 -5.22 14.90 0.31
N PHE A 114 -4.37 14.89 -0.72
CA PHE A 114 -3.42 13.79 -1.02
C PHE A 114 -4.12 12.41 -1.13
N ARG A 115 -5.29 12.34 -1.77
CA ARG A 115 -6.01 11.08 -1.95
C ARG A 115 -5.59 10.41 -3.25
N LEU A 116 -5.01 9.22 -3.15
CA LEU A 116 -4.86 8.27 -4.24
C LEU A 116 -6.02 7.29 -4.22
N LEU A 117 -6.94 7.40 -5.17
CA LEU A 117 -7.94 6.37 -5.43
C LEU A 117 -7.33 5.35 -6.40
N LEU A 118 -6.55 4.41 -5.85
CA LEU A 118 -5.96 3.32 -6.61
C LEU A 118 -6.76 2.05 -6.33
N SER A 119 -7.70 1.73 -7.21
CA SER A 119 -8.41 0.44 -7.18
C SER A 119 -7.65 -0.58 -8.03
N SER A 120 -7.25 -1.70 -7.43
CA SER A 120 -6.77 -2.86 -8.21
C SER A 120 -7.88 -3.37 -9.14
N PRO A 121 -7.56 -3.85 -10.34
CA PRO A 121 -8.53 -4.56 -11.18
C PRO A 121 -8.99 -5.91 -10.57
N MET A 122 -8.28 -6.43 -9.55
CA MET A 122 -8.57 -7.71 -8.90
C MET A 122 -9.48 -7.61 -7.67
N SER A 123 -9.56 -6.45 -7.02
CA SER A 123 -10.50 -6.19 -5.92
C SER A 123 -10.90 -4.71 -5.91
N MET A 124 -12.16 -4.43 -6.24
CA MET A 124 -12.70 -3.06 -6.31
C MET A 124 -13.04 -2.47 -4.92
N ASP A 125 -12.82 -3.21 -3.83
CA ASP A 125 -13.40 -2.88 -2.52
C ASP A 125 -12.38 -2.41 -1.47
N ILE A 126 -11.07 -2.48 -1.77
CA ILE A 126 -10.01 -2.00 -0.85
C ILE A 126 -9.55 -0.61 -1.31
N GLU A 127 -9.74 0.37 -0.43
CA GLU A 127 -9.32 1.76 -0.62
C GLU A 127 -8.14 2.06 0.29
N MET A 128 -7.14 2.73 -0.26
CA MET A 128 -5.85 3.03 0.36
C MET A 128 -5.59 4.53 0.29
N LYS A 129 -5.24 5.16 1.42
CA LYS A 129 -4.98 6.61 1.50
C LYS A 129 -3.84 6.92 2.46
N GLN A 130 -3.33 8.14 2.38
CA GLN A 130 -2.34 8.66 3.29
C GLN A 130 -2.78 10.04 3.78
N VAL A 131 -2.54 10.34 5.06
CA VAL A 131 -2.67 11.70 5.61
C VAL A 131 -1.26 12.22 5.88
N PHE A 132 -0.83 13.22 5.12
CA PHE A 132 0.53 13.75 5.19
C PHE A 132 0.70 14.87 6.23
N PHE A 133 1.91 14.92 6.77
CA PHE A 133 2.40 15.92 7.70
C PHE A 133 3.84 16.28 7.31
N THR A 134 4.33 17.41 7.81
CA THR A 134 5.71 17.83 7.64
C THR A 134 6.27 18.29 8.98
N ALA A 135 7.56 18.03 9.20
CA ALA A 135 8.32 18.64 10.28
C ALA A 135 9.60 19.24 9.69
N LYS A 136 9.86 20.51 10.01
CA LYS A 136 11.15 21.14 9.79
C LYS A 136 11.77 21.43 11.14
N THR A 137 12.90 20.82 11.42
CA THR A 137 13.60 21.04 12.69
C THR A 137 14.63 22.13 12.52
N THR A 138 14.74 22.98 13.53
CA THR A 138 15.80 23.98 13.64
C THR A 138 16.67 23.66 14.84
N PRO A 139 17.91 24.17 14.90
CA PRO A 139 18.81 23.85 16.00
C PRO A 139 18.24 24.33 17.34
N LEU A 140 18.45 23.52 18.38
CA LEU A 140 18.05 23.87 19.74
C LEU A 140 19.00 24.93 20.33
N ALA A 141 18.44 25.92 21.02
CA ALA A 141 19.22 26.98 21.65
C ALA A 141 19.79 26.52 23.00
N GLY A 142 21.11 26.27 23.07
CA GLY A 142 21.88 26.18 24.32
C GLY A 142 22.87 25.02 24.42
N GLY A 143 23.95 25.22 25.20
CA GLY A 143 24.92 24.21 25.64
C GLY A 143 26.09 23.99 24.68
N ASP A 144 25.77 23.52 23.48
CA ASP A 144 26.64 23.43 22.31
C ASP A 144 25.79 23.92 21.14
N GLU A 145 26.20 24.98 20.45
CA GLU A 145 25.40 25.56 19.37
C GLU A 145 25.32 24.57 18.21
N SER A 146 24.33 23.67 18.26
CA SER A 146 23.95 22.82 17.15
C SER A 146 23.64 23.70 15.94
N THR A 147 23.98 23.22 14.76
CA THR A 147 23.59 23.79 13.47
C THR A 147 22.72 22.82 12.68
N VAL A 148 22.24 21.76 13.33
CA VAL A 148 21.46 20.69 12.70
C VAL A 148 20.09 21.23 12.31
N GLU A 149 19.76 21.07 11.04
CA GLU A 149 18.45 21.33 10.47
C GLU A 149 17.97 20.07 9.79
N SER A 150 16.66 19.85 9.75
CA SER A 150 16.11 18.68 9.08
C SER A 150 14.78 18.98 8.41
N GLU A 151 14.47 18.23 7.36
CA GLU A 151 13.17 18.22 6.71
C GLU A 151 12.64 16.79 6.66
N THR A 152 11.45 16.59 7.23
CA THR A 152 10.80 15.28 7.30
C THR A 152 9.38 15.38 6.75
N THR A 153 9.05 14.50 5.81
CA THR A 153 7.67 14.20 5.43
C THR A 153 7.21 13.00 6.24
N LEU A 154 6.09 13.15 6.96
CA LEU A 154 5.44 12.05 7.68
C LEU A 154 4.09 11.75 7.04
N PHE A 155 3.60 10.52 7.19
CA PHE A 155 2.24 10.19 6.83
C PHE A 155 1.66 9.09 7.70
N ILE A 156 0.34 9.14 7.85
CA ILE A 156 -0.46 8.07 8.44
C ILE A 156 -1.11 7.29 7.30
N PRO A 157 -0.79 6.00 7.11
CA PRO A 157 -1.44 5.15 6.13
C PRO A 157 -2.86 4.81 6.58
N GLN A 158 -3.78 4.67 5.62
CA GLN A 158 -5.18 4.34 5.86
C GLN A 158 -5.65 3.27 4.89
N TRP A 159 -6.34 2.26 5.41
CA TRP A 159 -7.05 1.26 4.63
C TRP A 159 -8.53 1.27 4.94
N LYS A 160 -9.33 0.96 3.94
CA LYS A 160 -10.76 0.69 4.07
C LYS A 160 -11.10 -0.51 3.23
N GLY A 161 -11.92 -1.41 3.77
CA GLY A 161 -12.27 -2.67 3.11
C GLY A 161 -11.44 -3.87 3.57
N LEU A 162 -10.41 -3.65 4.40
CA LEU A 162 -9.71 -4.69 5.14
C LEU A 162 -10.32 -4.87 6.54
N SER A 163 -10.09 -6.04 7.15
CA SER A 163 -10.48 -6.29 8.53
C SER A 163 -9.62 -5.48 9.51
N GLU A 164 -10.15 -5.17 10.69
CA GLU A 164 -9.38 -4.47 11.74
C GLU A 164 -8.15 -5.27 12.18
N MET A 165 -8.23 -6.61 12.13
CA MET A 165 -7.10 -7.48 12.44
C MET A 165 -5.99 -7.33 11.39
N ALA A 166 -6.34 -7.34 10.10
CA ALA A 166 -5.37 -7.24 9.01
C ALA A 166 -4.74 -5.83 8.84
N THR A 167 -5.25 -4.82 9.54
CA THR A 167 -4.94 -3.41 9.29
C THR A 167 -4.25 -2.75 10.48
N PRO A 168 -3.05 -2.18 10.33
CA PRO A 168 -2.45 -1.38 11.39
C PRO A 168 -3.18 -0.04 11.50
N ASN A 169 -3.69 0.29 12.69
CA ASN A 169 -4.35 1.56 12.97
C ASN A 169 -3.45 2.58 13.69
N ASP A 170 -2.22 2.17 14.03
CA ASP A 170 -1.33 2.88 14.96
C ASP A 170 0.03 3.25 14.38
N VAL A 171 0.17 3.19 13.06
CA VAL A 171 1.44 3.42 12.34
C VAL A 171 1.59 4.88 11.91
N VAL A 172 2.79 5.43 12.14
CA VAL A 172 3.27 6.66 11.51
C VAL A 172 4.51 6.33 10.70
N CYS A 173 4.48 6.65 9.41
CA CYS A 173 5.62 6.49 8.51
C CYS A 173 6.26 7.85 8.22
N PHE A 174 7.55 7.85 7.92
CA PHE A 174 8.25 9.08 7.56
C PHE A 174 9.46 8.81 6.68
N VAL A 175 9.83 9.84 5.92
CA VAL A 175 11.06 9.94 5.13
C VAL A 175 11.60 11.35 5.33
N GLY A 176 12.88 11.47 5.63
CA GLY A 176 13.51 12.77 5.83
C GLY A 176 15.02 12.73 5.78
N SER A 177 15.59 13.91 5.87
CA SER A 177 17.03 14.10 5.97
C SER A 177 17.37 15.23 6.91
N ALA A 178 18.58 15.19 7.42
CA ALA A 178 19.16 16.22 8.26
C ALA A 178 20.53 16.64 7.72
N ASP A 179 20.82 17.93 7.82
CA ASP A 179 22.08 18.57 7.46
C ASP A 179 22.86 18.96 8.71
N ASN A 180 24.17 19.14 8.54
CA ASN A 180 25.10 19.56 9.60
C ASN A 180 25.16 18.61 10.81
N LEU A 181 24.85 17.33 10.62
CA LEU A 181 25.16 16.29 11.58
C LEU A 181 26.67 16.10 11.69
N GLU A 182 27.11 15.35 12.71
CA GLU A 182 28.48 14.86 12.75
C GLU A 182 28.74 13.99 11.51
N LYS A 183 29.95 14.15 10.94
CA LYS A 183 30.32 13.65 9.62
C LYS A 183 30.80 12.21 9.70
N ASP A 184 30.62 11.49 8.60
CA ASP A 184 31.15 10.13 8.41
C ASP A 184 30.71 9.16 9.54
N ILE A 185 29.47 9.31 10.02
CA ILE A 185 28.88 8.40 11.01
C ILE A 185 28.53 7.08 10.31
N ASP A 186 28.92 5.97 10.93
CA ASP A 186 28.37 4.64 10.69
C ASP A 186 27.65 4.14 11.96
N SER A 187 26.32 4.29 11.95
CA SER A 187 25.45 4.10 13.11
C SER A 187 25.25 2.63 13.43
N VAL A 188 25.18 2.28 14.72
CA VAL A 188 24.72 0.95 15.16
C VAL A 188 23.35 0.57 14.61
N HIS A 189 22.50 1.55 14.27
CA HIS A 189 21.19 1.31 13.66
C HIS A 189 21.29 0.78 12.22
N GLY A 190 22.41 1.04 11.53
CA GLY A 190 22.71 0.54 10.19
C GLY A 190 22.99 -0.96 10.12
N GLY A 191 23.03 -1.67 11.25
CA GLY A 191 23.14 -3.13 11.33
C GLY A 191 24.48 -3.74 10.85
N GLY A 192 25.41 -2.90 10.38
CA GLY A 192 26.71 -3.28 9.83
C GLY A 192 27.81 -3.39 10.89
N ASP A 193 29.06 -3.06 10.53
CA ASP A 193 30.16 -2.86 11.47
C ASP A 193 30.13 -1.49 12.17
N GLY A 194 29.06 -0.72 11.95
CA GLY A 194 28.77 0.53 12.66
C GLY A 194 28.94 0.39 14.17
N THR A 195 29.78 1.27 14.73
CA THR A 195 30.09 1.32 16.16
C THR A 195 29.70 2.65 16.81
N GLN A 196 29.29 3.61 16.01
CA GLN A 196 28.88 4.94 16.47
C GLN A 196 27.41 4.94 16.88
N CYS A 197 26.97 6.00 17.55
CA CYS A 197 25.59 6.14 18.06
C CYS A 197 25.24 5.11 19.16
N SER A 198 26.24 4.61 19.89
CA SER A 198 26.03 3.63 20.98
C SER A 198 25.42 4.23 22.26
N ALA A 199 25.34 5.57 22.33
CA ALA A 199 24.64 6.25 23.40
C ALA A 199 23.13 6.01 23.33
N ALA A 200 22.43 6.12 24.45
CA ALA A 200 20.97 6.07 24.45
C ALA A 200 20.41 7.20 23.57
N ASN A 201 19.55 6.84 22.60
CA ASN A 201 19.02 7.74 21.57
C ASN A 201 20.06 8.28 20.59
N GLY A 202 21.29 7.75 20.58
CA GLY A 202 22.31 8.12 19.61
C GLY A 202 21.77 7.99 18.19
N CYS A 203 21.93 9.06 17.41
CA CYS A 203 21.48 9.14 16.02
C CYS A 203 19.97 8.91 15.80
N GLY A 204 19.18 9.04 16.86
CA GLY A 204 17.73 8.86 16.83
C GLY A 204 16.97 9.96 16.11
N VAL A 205 15.84 9.59 15.49
CA VAL A 205 14.91 10.52 14.83
C VAL A 205 13.48 10.21 15.27
N HIS A 206 12.92 11.04 16.15
CA HIS A 206 11.78 10.63 16.97
C HIS A 206 10.64 11.66 16.97
N VAL A 207 9.41 11.16 17.05
CA VAL A 207 8.27 11.97 17.52
C VAL A 207 8.26 11.93 19.04
N HIS A 208 8.12 13.10 19.67
CA HIS A 208 8.05 13.23 21.11
C HIS A 208 6.66 13.69 21.60
N THR A 209 6.37 13.44 22.88
CA THR A 209 5.09 13.77 23.53
C THR A 209 4.87 15.27 23.72
N GLY A 210 5.93 16.06 23.68
CA GLY A 210 5.87 17.51 23.81
C GLY A 210 5.33 18.21 22.57
N THR A 211 4.94 19.46 22.77
CA THR A 211 4.37 20.34 21.73
C THR A 211 5.18 21.64 21.57
N SER A 212 6.35 21.73 22.21
CA SER A 212 7.24 22.88 22.13
C SER A 212 8.71 22.46 22.17
N CYS A 213 9.55 23.22 21.47
CA CYS A 213 10.99 23.03 21.37
C CYS A 213 11.79 23.82 22.41
N GLU A 214 11.14 24.54 23.33
CA GLU A 214 11.80 25.49 24.25
C GLU A 214 12.84 24.83 25.18
N ASN A 215 12.53 23.65 25.70
CA ASN A 215 13.41 22.90 26.60
C ASN A 215 13.00 21.43 26.70
N ALA A 216 13.85 20.62 27.33
CA ALA A 216 13.66 19.17 27.46
C ALA A 216 12.32 18.77 28.09
N ASP A 217 11.82 19.53 29.07
CA ASP A 217 10.54 19.27 29.73
C ASP A 217 9.37 19.49 28.77
N THR A 218 9.40 20.60 28.01
CA THR A 218 8.36 20.93 27.02
C THR A 218 8.39 20.06 25.77
N GLN A 219 9.55 19.45 25.49
CA GLN A 219 9.76 18.48 24.42
C GLN A 219 9.24 17.10 24.81
N GLY A 220 9.22 16.75 26.11
CA GLY A 220 8.71 15.46 26.58
C GLY A 220 9.60 14.26 26.20
N GLY A 221 9.06 13.06 26.39
CA GLY A 221 9.69 11.77 26.02
C GLY A 221 9.23 11.30 24.64
N HIS A 222 9.61 10.08 24.24
CA HIS A 222 9.15 9.48 22.99
C HIS A 222 7.63 9.30 22.96
N TRP A 223 7.03 9.53 21.79
CA TRP A 223 5.58 9.53 21.61
C TRP A 223 5.05 8.13 21.28
N TYR A 224 4.62 7.39 22.30
CA TYR A 224 3.97 6.10 22.13
C TYR A 224 3.02 5.79 23.29
N ASN A 225 2.05 4.93 23.04
CA ASN A 225 1.08 4.49 24.00
C ASN A 225 1.63 3.34 24.86
N THR A 226 2.14 3.68 26.04
CA THR A 226 2.65 2.72 27.04
C THR A 226 1.60 1.72 27.57
N GLU A 227 0.31 1.94 27.33
CA GLU A 227 -0.74 0.95 27.67
C GLU A 227 -0.91 -0.10 26.58
N ALA A 228 -0.58 0.24 25.32
CA ALA A 228 -0.69 -0.63 24.17
C ALA A 228 0.64 -1.37 23.87
N LEU A 229 1.77 -0.73 24.14
CA LEU A 229 3.11 -1.24 23.85
C LEU A 229 3.93 -1.32 25.13
N SER A 230 4.55 -2.48 25.37
CA SER A 230 5.42 -2.71 26.54
C SER A 230 6.84 -2.16 26.35
N GLU A 231 7.27 -2.00 25.11
CA GLU A 231 8.60 -1.52 24.73
C GLU A 231 8.49 -0.22 23.95
N ASP A 232 9.53 0.62 24.01
CA ASP A 232 9.60 1.87 23.28
C ASP A 232 9.91 1.61 21.80
N PRO A 233 8.95 1.87 20.88
CA PRO A 233 9.12 1.58 19.46
C PRO A 233 10.13 2.53 18.78
N TRP A 234 10.53 3.63 19.43
CA TRP A 234 11.47 4.60 18.90
C TRP A 234 12.94 4.25 19.21
N ALA A 235 13.20 3.32 20.14
CA ALA A 235 14.55 3.02 20.62
C ALA A 235 15.53 2.51 19.54
N ILE A 236 15.00 1.98 18.43
CA ILE A 236 15.76 1.42 17.30
C ILE A 236 15.65 2.28 16.03
N ILE A 237 15.14 3.50 16.16
CA ILE A 237 14.78 4.36 15.03
C ILE A 237 15.77 5.52 14.93
N GLY A 238 16.56 5.57 13.87
CA GLY A 238 17.59 6.58 13.67
C GLY A 238 18.04 6.68 12.22
N TYR A 239 18.94 7.64 11.95
CA TYR A 239 19.69 7.62 10.70
C TYR A 239 20.80 6.56 10.75
N LEU A 240 21.05 5.93 9.60
CA LEU A 240 21.97 4.81 9.49
C LEU A 240 23.42 5.26 9.27
N SER A 241 23.61 6.39 8.59
CA SER A 241 24.92 6.96 8.33
C SER A 241 24.85 8.45 8.01
N THR A 242 26.00 9.12 8.02
CA THR A 242 26.16 10.48 7.48
C THR A 242 27.34 10.53 6.52
N ASN A 243 27.25 11.39 5.51
CA ASN A 243 28.36 11.59 4.57
C ASN A 243 29.41 12.60 5.11
N SER A 244 30.44 12.87 4.30
CA SER A 244 31.53 13.79 4.67
C SER A 244 31.12 15.25 4.85
N ASP A 245 29.89 15.61 4.47
CA ASP A 245 29.29 16.93 4.67
C ASP A 245 28.37 16.99 5.89
N GLY A 246 28.12 15.85 6.56
CA GLY A 246 27.21 15.77 7.71
C GLY A 246 25.74 15.71 7.27
N TYR A 247 25.48 15.27 6.05
CA TYR A 247 24.14 14.98 5.58
C TYR A 247 23.80 13.52 5.88
N GLY A 248 22.63 13.29 6.48
CA GLY A 248 22.11 11.97 6.81
C GLY A 248 20.64 11.84 6.40
N GLN A 249 20.26 10.62 6.01
CA GLN A 249 18.90 10.29 5.61
C GLN A 249 18.29 9.26 6.56
N TYR A 250 16.96 9.25 6.62
CA TYR A 250 16.22 8.30 7.44
C TYR A 250 14.82 8.06 6.87
N ALA A 251 14.36 6.82 7.00
CA ALA A 251 13.01 6.41 6.66
C ALA A 251 12.57 5.26 7.57
N SER A 252 11.32 5.27 8.02
CA SER A 252 10.76 4.17 8.81
C SER A 252 9.23 4.25 8.91
N CYS A 253 8.60 3.17 9.33
CA CYS A 253 7.21 3.10 9.78
C CYS A 253 7.18 2.59 11.23
N VAL A 254 6.66 3.41 12.14
CA VAL A 254 6.71 3.15 13.59
C VAL A 254 5.30 2.94 14.11
N ARG A 255 5.09 1.82 14.81
CA ARG A 255 3.86 1.55 15.57
C ARG A 255 3.88 2.33 16.87
N THR A 256 3.00 3.31 16.98
CA THR A 256 2.94 4.23 18.12
C THR A 256 1.99 3.74 19.22
N GLY A 257 1.12 2.78 18.93
CA GLY A 257 0.06 2.32 19.84
C GLY A 257 -1.10 3.32 20.04
N TYR A 258 -1.05 4.48 19.38
CA TYR A 258 -2.18 5.42 19.30
C TYR A 258 -2.98 5.14 18.04
N ASP A 259 -4.32 5.13 18.10
CA ASP A 259 -5.18 4.98 16.91
C ASP A 259 -5.17 6.25 16.04
N VAL A 260 -4.04 6.46 15.37
CA VAL A 260 -3.78 7.59 14.47
C VAL A 260 -4.53 7.45 13.16
N MET A 261 -4.90 6.23 12.75
CA MET A 261 -5.71 6.02 11.55
C MET A 261 -7.11 6.62 11.71
N SER A 262 -7.76 6.39 12.86
CA SER A 262 -9.07 6.96 13.18
C SER A 262 -8.98 8.42 13.62
N ASN A 263 -7.88 8.82 14.26
CA ASN A 263 -7.65 10.20 14.71
C ASN A 263 -6.27 10.75 14.32
N PRO A 264 -6.07 11.15 13.04
CA PRO A 264 -4.78 11.69 12.59
C PRO A 264 -4.32 12.96 13.30
N SER A 265 -5.24 13.70 13.94
CA SER A 265 -4.91 14.92 14.67
C SER A 265 -4.06 14.69 15.92
N LEU A 266 -3.95 13.42 16.38
CA LEU A 266 -3.05 13.06 17.48
C LEU A 266 -1.57 13.33 17.17
N LEU A 267 -1.19 13.27 15.90
CA LEU A 267 0.18 13.53 15.45
C LEU A 267 0.48 15.03 15.29
N GLU A 268 -0.55 15.83 14.97
CA GLU A 268 -0.40 17.27 14.75
C GLU A 268 -0.03 18.00 16.05
N GLY A 269 0.98 18.86 15.99
CA GLY A 269 1.44 19.66 17.13
C GLY A 269 2.45 18.95 18.03
N GLN A 270 2.62 17.63 17.90
CA GLN A 270 3.76 16.93 18.50
C GLN A 270 5.07 17.45 17.91
N VAL A 271 6.19 17.31 18.63
CA VAL A 271 7.51 17.72 18.11
C VAL A 271 8.28 16.54 17.54
N PHE A 272 8.98 16.79 16.43
CA PHE A 272 9.97 15.89 15.85
C PHE A 272 11.37 16.34 16.29
N ILE A 273 12.20 15.41 16.73
CA ILE A 273 13.53 15.68 17.28
C ILE A 273 14.57 14.82 16.58
N ILE A 274 15.68 15.45 16.20
CA ILE A 274 16.89 14.76 15.75
C ILE A 274 17.87 14.69 16.92
N HIS A 275 18.50 13.54 17.09
CA HIS A 275 19.55 13.31 18.07
C HIS A 275 20.95 13.25 17.43
N GLY A 276 21.94 13.75 18.16
CA GLY A 276 23.35 13.60 17.81
C GLY A 276 23.89 12.21 18.13
N GLU A 277 25.16 11.94 17.78
CA GLU A 277 25.81 10.64 18.05
C GLU A 277 25.82 10.28 19.55
N ASP A 278 25.98 11.29 20.41
CA ASP A 278 26.01 11.17 21.87
C ASP A 278 24.61 11.03 22.51
N GLY A 279 23.55 11.02 21.71
CA GLY A 279 22.16 10.95 22.15
C GLY A 279 21.56 12.28 22.61
N SER A 280 22.32 13.37 22.55
CA SER A 280 21.80 14.72 22.80
C SER A 280 20.74 15.10 21.76
N ARG A 281 19.80 15.95 22.15
CA ARG A 281 18.81 16.52 21.21
C ARG A 281 19.46 17.69 20.49
N VAL A 282 19.61 17.60 19.18
CA VAL A 282 20.37 18.58 18.39
C VAL A 282 19.47 19.53 17.60
N SER A 283 18.27 19.10 17.23
CA SER A 283 17.28 19.96 16.58
C SER A 283 15.85 19.55 16.94
N CYS A 284 14.92 20.48 16.80
CA CYS A 284 13.50 20.24 17.10
C CYS A 284 12.59 21.06 16.18
N GLY A 285 11.42 20.51 15.85
CA GLY A 285 10.40 21.19 15.08
C GLY A 285 9.01 20.62 15.32
N SER A 286 7.98 21.47 15.30
CA SER A 286 6.59 21.00 15.41
C SER A 286 6.14 20.29 14.14
N ILE A 287 5.41 19.19 14.30
CA ILE A 287 4.75 18.47 13.22
C ILE A 287 3.48 19.21 12.87
N VAL A 288 3.35 19.57 11.59
CA VAL A 288 2.17 20.26 11.06
C VAL A 288 1.52 19.42 9.98
N LYS A 289 0.19 19.45 9.90
CA LYS A 289 -0.53 18.78 8.82
C LYS A 289 -0.14 19.39 7.48
N ALA A 290 0.16 18.53 6.50
CA ALA A 290 0.52 18.98 5.16
C ALA A 290 -0.67 19.70 4.51
N SER A 291 -0.35 20.75 3.76
CA SER A 291 -1.30 21.49 2.92
C SER A 291 -0.99 21.24 1.44
N SER A 292 -1.89 21.61 0.54
CA SER A 292 -1.64 21.49 -0.90
C SER A 292 -0.38 22.22 -1.39
N SER A 293 0.12 23.21 -0.64
CA SER A 293 1.36 23.94 -0.92
C SER A 293 2.63 23.25 -0.39
N SER A 294 2.52 22.22 0.45
CA SER A 294 3.66 21.47 1.02
C SER A 294 3.77 20.07 0.42
N LYS A 295 3.33 19.93 -0.83
CA LYS A 295 3.34 18.67 -1.57
C LYS A 295 4.72 18.39 -2.15
N PRO A 296 5.25 17.16 -2.00
CA PRO A 296 6.50 16.82 -2.64
C PRO A 296 6.34 16.96 -4.15
N SER A 297 7.32 17.58 -4.77
CA SER A 297 7.19 18.09 -6.13
C SER A 297 7.38 17.00 -7.21
N ALA A 298 7.86 15.82 -6.80
CA ALA A 298 8.23 14.73 -7.72
C ALA A 298 7.83 13.32 -7.22
N VAL A 299 6.74 13.18 -6.46
CA VAL A 299 6.28 11.84 -6.02
C VAL A 299 6.04 10.95 -7.24
N ARG A 300 6.76 9.84 -7.31
CA ARG A 300 6.51 8.77 -8.28
C ARG A 300 5.80 7.62 -7.60
N ILE A 301 4.83 7.04 -8.31
CA ILE A 301 4.03 5.92 -7.81
C ILE A 301 4.12 4.81 -8.82
N LEU A 302 4.75 3.72 -8.40
CA LEU A 302 4.80 2.48 -9.15
C LEU A 302 3.81 1.51 -8.51
N THR A 303 3.12 0.74 -9.33
CA THR A 303 2.10 -0.17 -8.83
C THR A 303 2.24 -1.54 -9.45
N THR A 304 1.81 -2.57 -8.74
CA THR A 304 1.73 -3.92 -9.31
C THR A 304 0.73 -4.79 -8.54
N ASP A 305 0.03 -5.66 -9.27
CA ASP A 305 -0.66 -6.80 -8.68
C ASP A 305 0.39 -7.89 -8.44
N THR A 306 0.41 -8.49 -7.25
CA THR A 306 1.28 -9.61 -6.94
C THR A 306 0.53 -10.93 -7.10
N LEU A 307 1.10 -11.84 -7.88
CA LEU A 307 0.51 -13.14 -8.22
C LEU A 307 1.37 -14.28 -7.70
N PRO A 308 0.83 -15.50 -7.56
CA PRO A 308 1.63 -16.66 -7.18
C PRO A 308 2.79 -16.86 -8.14
N ILE A 309 3.99 -17.05 -7.59
CA ILE A 309 5.15 -17.47 -8.36
C ILE A 309 4.88 -18.90 -8.91
N PRO A 310 5.23 -19.19 -10.18
CA PRO A 310 4.99 -20.51 -10.75
C PRO A 310 5.53 -21.66 -9.89
N ASP A 311 4.74 -22.72 -9.80
CA ASP A 311 5.09 -24.00 -9.13
C ASP A 311 5.40 -23.92 -7.62
N ASN A 312 5.11 -22.80 -6.92
CA ASN A 312 5.35 -22.68 -5.47
C ASN A 312 4.17 -23.12 -4.59
N GLY A 313 3.01 -23.45 -5.18
CA GLY A 313 1.82 -23.91 -4.46
C GLY A 313 1.00 -22.83 -3.75
N SER A 314 1.38 -21.55 -3.86
CA SER A 314 0.58 -20.43 -3.35
C SER A 314 -0.67 -20.20 -4.21
N SER A 315 -1.76 -19.81 -3.57
CA SER A 315 -2.96 -19.30 -4.24
C SER A 315 -3.25 -17.83 -3.88
N GLY A 316 -2.30 -17.17 -3.23
CA GLY A 316 -2.47 -15.80 -2.77
C GLY A 316 -2.42 -14.79 -3.90
N THR A 317 -2.91 -13.59 -3.64
CA THR A 317 -2.81 -12.45 -4.55
C THR A 317 -2.68 -11.18 -3.72
N GLY A 318 -2.11 -10.13 -4.29
CA GLY A 318 -2.08 -8.83 -3.64
C GLY A 318 -1.95 -7.69 -4.61
N PHE A 319 -1.86 -6.49 -4.05
CA PHE A 319 -1.61 -5.27 -4.79
C PHE A 319 -0.77 -4.34 -3.93
N VAL A 320 0.22 -3.70 -4.53
CA VAL A 320 1.13 -2.79 -3.83
C VAL A 320 1.34 -1.52 -4.65
N ASN A 321 1.39 -0.40 -3.92
CA ASN A 321 1.88 0.87 -4.42
C ASN A 321 3.21 1.14 -3.77
N VAL A 322 4.19 1.53 -4.56
CA VAL A 322 5.51 1.94 -4.15
C VAL A 322 5.67 3.41 -4.48
N PHE A 323 5.98 4.21 -3.47
CA PHE A 323 6.12 5.66 -3.56
C PHE A 323 7.60 6.01 -3.41
N SER A 324 8.14 6.80 -4.34
CA SER A 324 9.45 7.43 -4.21
C SER A 324 9.36 8.93 -4.41
N GLY A 325 10.36 9.67 -3.93
CA GLY A 325 10.33 11.14 -3.96
C GLY A 325 9.28 11.76 -3.03
N ILE A 326 8.94 11.07 -1.93
CA ILE A 326 8.03 11.58 -0.89
C ILE A 326 8.67 12.73 -0.08
N SER A 327 9.99 12.80 -0.06
CA SER A 327 10.73 13.97 0.41
C SER A 327 11.59 14.49 -0.74
N ASP A 328 11.50 15.78 -1.04
CA ASP A 328 12.28 16.41 -2.12
C ASP A 328 13.80 16.33 -1.83
N SER A 329 14.17 16.17 -0.56
CA SER A 329 15.56 16.04 -0.10
C SER A 329 16.04 14.59 0.03
N VAL A 330 15.23 13.58 -0.31
CA VAL A 330 15.55 12.15 -0.17
C VAL A 330 15.03 11.38 -1.40
N ILE A 331 15.88 11.18 -2.39
CA ILE A 331 15.49 10.63 -3.71
C ILE A 331 15.48 9.09 -3.75
N ASP A 332 16.23 8.47 -2.87
CA ASP A 332 16.45 7.03 -2.69
C ASP A 332 15.66 6.47 -1.49
N GLY A 333 14.82 7.31 -0.89
CA GLY A 333 13.80 6.89 0.08
C GLY A 333 12.56 6.36 -0.64
N VAL A 334 12.18 5.13 -0.29
CA VAL A 334 11.01 4.45 -0.85
C VAL A 334 10.07 4.02 0.27
N CYS A 335 8.77 4.20 0.08
CA CYS A 335 7.75 3.63 0.93
C CYS A 335 6.82 2.76 0.09
N TYR A 336 6.16 1.78 0.71
CA TYR A 336 5.15 0.99 0.04
C TYR A 336 3.88 0.87 0.88
N MET A 337 2.73 0.75 0.20
CA MET A 337 1.44 0.50 0.83
C MET A 337 0.61 -0.40 -0.06
N GLY A 338 0.08 -1.48 0.52
CA GLY A 338 -0.62 -2.51 -0.23
C GLY A 338 -1.48 -3.40 0.64
N TRP A 339 -1.91 -4.50 0.04
CA TRP A 339 -2.58 -5.61 0.71
C TRP A 339 -2.27 -6.92 0.00
N ALA A 340 -2.41 -8.03 0.71
CA ALA A 340 -2.37 -9.36 0.14
C ALA A 340 -3.37 -10.29 0.83
N THR A 341 -3.81 -11.31 0.14
CA THR A 341 -4.70 -12.37 0.63
C THR A 341 -4.19 -13.75 0.21
N GLY A 342 -4.74 -14.80 0.81
CA GLY A 342 -4.27 -16.17 0.62
C GLY A 342 -2.90 -16.43 1.23
N LEU A 343 -2.50 -15.62 2.22
CA LEU A 343 -1.37 -15.87 3.10
C LEU A 343 -1.75 -16.90 4.18
N GLU A 344 -0.79 -17.35 4.96
CA GLU A 344 -1.08 -18.16 6.15
C GLU A 344 -1.95 -17.35 7.14
N PRO A 345 -3.10 -17.87 7.62
CA PRO A 345 -3.96 -17.16 8.56
C PRO A 345 -3.34 -16.95 9.95
N ASP A 346 -3.77 -15.90 10.65
CA ASP A 346 -3.42 -15.62 12.05
C ASP A 346 -1.89 -15.52 12.31
N VAL A 347 -1.16 -14.95 11.36
CA VAL A 347 0.28 -14.68 11.42
C VAL A 347 0.53 -13.28 11.95
N VAL A 348 1.31 -13.19 13.03
CA VAL A 348 1.83 -11.95 13.60
C VAL A 348 3.25 -11.75 13.08
N SER A 349 3.48 -10.71 12.28
CA SER A 349 4.84 -10.41 11.79
C SER A 349 5.66 -9.67 12.84
N PHE A 350 6.96 -9.53 12.55
CA PHE A 350 7.87 -8.76 13.40
C PHE A 350 7.56 -7.26 13.43
N LEU A 351 6.73 -6.73 12.52
CA LEU A 351 6.26 -5.33 12.60
C LEU A 351 5.33 -5.09 13.78
N VAL A 352 4.79 -6.15 14.41
CA VAL A 352 3.81 -6.01 15.51
C VAL A 352 4.49 -5.67 16.83
N ASP A 353 5.64 -6.29 17.11
CA ASP A 353 6.38 -6.08 18.36
C ASP A 353 7.49 -5.07 18.08
N GLY A 354 7.52 -3.94 18.81
CA GLY A 354 8.49 -2.84 18.63
C GLY A 354 9.98 -3.21 18.76
N ASN A 355 10.30 -4.50 18.92
CA ASN A 355 11.64 -5.08 18.90
C ASN A 355 11.93 -5.90 17.62
N SER A 356 11.06 -5.84 16.60
CA SER A 356 11.23 -6.59 15.35
C SER A 356 11.35 -8.12 15.56
N SER A 357 10.65 -8.67 16.55
CA SER A 357 10.63 -10.12 16.83
C SER A 357 9.25 -10.70 16.57
N SER A 358 9.19 -11.86 15.91
CA SER A 358 7.96 -12.65 15.75
C SER A 358 8.27 -14.11 16.04
N ASP A 359 7.38 -14.80 16.74
CA ASP A 359 7.45 -16.25 16.97
C ASP A 359 7.12 -17.06 15.71
N GLN A 360 6.46 -16.45 14.73
CA GLN A 360 6.01 -17.11 13.48
C GLN A 360 6.92 -16.79 12.29
N CYS A 361 7.47 -15.58 12.23
CA CYS A 361 8.33 -15.10 11.15
C CYS A 361 9.80 -15.10 11.60
N THR A 362 10.30 -16.26 12.04
CA THR A 362 11.65 -16.40 12.64
C THR A 362 12.75 -16.66 11.62
N GLU A 363 12.38 -17.13 10.43
CA GLU A 363 13.31 -17.40 9.35
C GLU A 363 13.72 -16.10 8.64
N LYS A 364 14.89 -16.12 7.99
CA LYS A 364 15.34 -14.98 7.17
C LYS A 364 14.28 -14.69 6.11
N ASN A 365 13.87 -13.42 6.02
CA ASN A 365 12.81 -12.93 5.12
C ASN A 365 11.41 -13.47 5.45
N GLY A 366 11.21 -14.15 6.58
CA GLY A 366 9.90 -14.60 7.02
C GLY A 366 8.91 -13.43 7.03
N CYS A 367 7.78 -13.58 6.35
CA CYS A 367 6.72 -12.57 6.23
C CYS A 367 7.12 -11.30 5.47
N GLY A 368 8.30 -11.30 4.85
CA GLY A 368 8.89 -10.16 4.18
C GLY A 368 8.06 -9.60 3.04
N SER A 369 8.09 -8.28 2.87
CA SER A 369 7.49 -7.55 1.75
C SER A 369 8.55 -6.64 1.14
N HIS A 370 9.14 -7.08 0.04
CA HIS A 370 10.40 -6.49 -0.44
C HIS A 370 10.34 -6.10 -1.91
N MET A 371 11.10 -5.06 -2.24
CA MET A 371 11.51 -4.86 -3.61
C MET A 371 12.79 -5.65 -3.90
N HIS A 372 12.85 -6.25 -5.08
CA HIS A 372 13.99 -6.99 -5.59
C HIS A 372 14.56 -6.36 -6.86
N GLU A 373 15.84 -6.58 -7.12
CA GLU A 373 16.59 -5.95 -8.22
C GLU A 373 16.27 -6.53 -9.60
N GLY A 374 15.70 -7.74 -9.64
CA GLY A 374 15.46 -8.45 -10.87
C GLY A 374 14.17 -8.02 -11.57
N PRO A 375 14.15 -8.02 -12.92
CA PRO A 375 13.02 -7.57 -13.72
C PRO A 375 12.01 -8.69 -14.05
N GLY A 376 12.00 -9.80 -13.30
CA GLY A 376 11.20 -10.97 -13.62
C GLY A 376 10.61 -11.67 -12.40
N CYS A 377 9.56 -12.46 -12.62
CA CYS A 377 8.84 -13.20 -11.57
C CYS A 377 8.92 -14.72 -11.75
N GLU A 378 9.45 -15.20 -12.87
CA GLU A 378 9.42 -16.60 -13.29
C GLU A 378 10.41 -17.51 -12.54
N SER A 379 11.44 -16.93 -11.91
CA SER A 379 12.46 -17.70 -11.19
C SER A 379 13.19 -16.85 -10.16
N LYS A 380 13.83 -17.50 -9.19
CA LYS A 380 14.66 -16.82 -8.18
C LYS A 380 15.77 -15.97 -8.80
N ASP A 381 16.34 -16.45 -9.91
CA ASP A 381 17.42 -15.76 -10.65
C ASP A 381 16.89 -14.50 -11.34
N ALA A 382 15.73 -14.59 -12.01
CA ALA A 382 15.11 -13.45 -12.68
C ALA A 382 14.60 -12.38 -11.71
N GLN A 383 14.19 -12.81 -10.51
CA GLN A 383 13.78 -11.95 -9.41
C GLN A 383 14.97 -11.26 -8.75
N GLY A 384 16.16 -11.86 -8.74
CA GLY A 384 17.36 -11.28 -8.12
C GLY A 384 17.27 -11.16 -6.59
N SER A 385 18.24 -10.45 -6.00
CA SER A 385 18.30 -10.15 -4.56
C SER A 385 17.44 -8.92 -4.21
N HIS A 386 17.36 -8.55 -2.92
CA HIS A 386 16.67 -7.31 -2.52
C HIS A 386 17.31 -6.09 -3.21
N TYR A 387 16.50 -5.09 -3.56
CA TYR A 387 16.95 -3.92 -4.29
C TYR A 387 17.45 -2.83 -3.35
N TYR A 388 18.75 -2.62 -3.32
CA TYR A 388 19.40 -1.51 -2.63
C TYR A 388 20.83 -1.36 -3.14
N ASP A 389 21.41 -0.18 -2.99
CA ASP A 389 22.81 0.04 -3.28
C ASP A 389 23.70 -0.56 -2.19
N ARG A 390 24.39 -1.65 -2.54
CA ARG A 390 25.31 -2.37 -1.66
C ARG A 390 26.64 -1.67 -1.49
N GLU A 391 26.93 -0.65 -2.30
CA GLU A 391 28.15 0.14 -2.16
C GLU A 391 28.00 1.16 -1.02
N THR A 392 26.82 1.77 -0.87
CA THR A 392 26.55 2.75 0.20
C THR A 392 25.84 2.19 1.43
N ILE A 393 25.09 1.09 1.31
CA ILE A 393 24.40 0.48 2.43
C ILE A 393 24.98 -0.91 2.74
N ALA A 394 25.58 -1.03 3.93
CA ALA A 394 26.22 -2.27 4.38
C ALA A 394 25.22 -3.40 4.71
N THR A 395 24.08 -3.06 5.30
CA THR A 395 23.06 -4.02 5.74
C THR A 395 21.79 -3.88 4.92
N ASP A 396 21.24 -5.02 4.52
CA ASP A 396 19.98 -5.09 3.79
C ASP A 396 18.86 -4.28 4.49
N PRO A 397 18.42 -3.15 3.91
CA PRO A 397 17.46 -2.28 4.56
C PRO A 397 16.05 -2.91 4.59
N TRP A 398 15.81 -3.92 3.74
CA TRP A 398 14.54 -4.65 3.69
C TRP A 398 14.40 -5.70 4.78
N ALA A 399 15.46 -5.99 5.54
CA ALA A 399 15.44 -7.04 6.56
C ALA A 399 14.42 -6.80 7.69
N ARG A 400 13.95 -5.55 7.86
CA ARG A 400 12.92 -5.15 8.84
C ARG A 400 11.58 -4.80 8.19
N GLU A 401 11.35 -5.20 6.94
CA GLU A 401 10.13 -4.91 6.21
C GLU A 401 9.28 -6.18 6.01
N SER A 402 8.04 -6.17 6.49
CA SER A 402 7.09 -7.28 6.32
C SER A 402 5.68 -6.80 5.99
N TYR A 403 4.76 -7.74 5.76
CA TYR A 403 3.34 -7.46 5.94
C TYR A 403 3.01 -7.34 7.43
N TYR A 404 1.89 -6.71 7.79
CA TYR A 404 1.55 -6.41 9.19
C TYR A 404 1.17 -7.65 10.02
N THR A 405 -0.07 -8.09 9.94
CA THR A 405 -0.56 -9.36 10.51
C THR A 405 -1.64 -9.88 9.60
N THR A 406 -1.78 -11.20 9.50
CA THR A 406 -2.86 -11.80 8.72
C THR A 406 -4.06 -12.06 9.61
N ASP A 407 -5.25 -11.78 9.07
CA ASP A 407 -6.48 -12.21 9.72
C ASP A 407 -6.75 -13.71 9.53
N ASN A 408 -7.87 -14.20 10.09
CA ASN A 408 -8.28 -15.60 9.99
C ASN A 408 -8.52 -16.11 8.55
N SER A 409 -8.52 -15.21 7.55
CA SER A 409 -8.65 -15.55 6.13
C SER A 409 -7.31 -15.51 5.39
N GLY A 410 -6.21 -15.15 6.07
CA GLY A 410 -4.91 -14.98 5.43
C GLY A 410 -4.77 -13.65 4.70
N THR A 411 -5.50 -12.61 5.13
CA THR A 411 -5.41 -11.27 4.53
C THR A 411 -4.59 -10.33 5.41
N ALA A 412 -3.67 -9.55 4.84
CA ALA A 412 -2.83 -8.58 5.54
C ALA A 412 -2.65 -7.28 4.76
N ALA A 413 -2.52 -6.16 5.47
CA ALA A 413 -1.98 -4.92 4.93
C ALA A 413 -0.46 -4.99 4.77
N LEU A 414 0.07 -4.30 3.76
CA LEU A 414 1.50 -4.13 3.49
C LEU A 414 1.86 -2.66 3.75
N ILE A 415 2.88 -2.39 4.55
CA ILE A 415 3.37 -1.04 4.80
C ILE A 415 4.84 -1.06 5.19
N GLY A 416 5.62 -0.10 4.70
CA GLY A 416 7.03 0.01 5.00
C GLY A 416 7.67 1.23 4.35
N CYS A 417 8.83 1.64 4.88
CA CYS A 417 9.64 2.74 4.35
C CYS A 417 11.11 2.47 4.62
N VAL A 418 11.94 2.53 3.58
CA VAL A 418 13.39 2.29 3.67
C VAL A 418 14.18 3.30 2.84
N ILE A 419 15.44 3.52 3.22
CA ILE A 419 16.44 4.16 2.37
C ILE A 419 17.13 3.07 1.57
N THR A 420 17.16 3.20 0.24
CA THR A 420 17.73 2.20 -0.66
C THR A 420 19.14 2.54 -1.14
N GLY A 421 19.64 3.75 -0.87
CA GLY A 421 21.03 4.14 -1.08
C GLY A 421 21.29 4.84 -2.41
N ASP A 422 22.47 5.45 -2.52
CA ASP A 422 22.82 6.27 -3.68
C ASP A 422 22.79 5.45 -4.98
N GLY A 423 21.98 5.92 -5.95
CA GLY A 423 21.85 5.24 -7.25
C GLY A 423 20.74 4.19 -7.31
N ALA A 424 20.17 3.76 -6.18
CA ALA A 424 18.94 2.98 -6.13
C ALA A 424 17.71 3.90 -6.29
N SER A 425 17.60 4.56 -7.45
CA SER A 425 16.54 5.56 -7.71
C SER A 425 15.59 5.19 -8.84
N ASP A 426 15.94 4.17 -9.64
CA ASP A 426 15.07 3.63 -10.68
C ASP A 426 14.51 2.29 -10.22
N TYR A 427 13.25 2.33 -9.82
CA TYR A 427 12.52 1.19 -9.27
C TYR A 427 11.60 0.53 -10.32
N LYS A 428 11.65 0.99 -11.58
CA LYS A 428 10.74 0.49 -12.61
C LYS A 428 11.16 -0.90 -13.05
N SER A 429 10.16 -1.75 -13.26
CA SER A 429 10.26 -3.15 -13.64
C SER A 429 10.90 -4.06 -12.60
N ASN A 430 11.37 -3.54 -11.47
CA ASN A 430 11.77 -4.33 -10.30
C ASN A 430 10.61 -5.20 -9.81
N ALA A 431 10.93 -6.43 -9.41
CA ALA A 431 9.97 -7.32 -8.79
C ALA A 431 9.66 -6.88 -7.35
N PHE A 432 8.38 -6.77 -6.99
CA PHE A 432 7.93 -6.70 -5.60
C PHE A 432 7.47 -8.08 -5.15
N ILE A 433 8.03 -8.59 -4.05
CA ILE A 433 7.89 -9.97 -3.61
C ILE A 433 7.38 -10.03 -2.18
N LEU A 434 6.39 -10.90 -1.95
CA LEU A 434 5.96 -11.29 -0.61
C LEU A 434 6.48 -12.67 -0.27
N HIS A 435 6.94 -12.84 0.97
CA HIS A 435 7.47 -14.08 1.51
C HIS A 435 6.50 -14.74 2.49
N ASP A 436 6.56 -16.07 2.63
CA ASP A 436 5.83 -16.80 3.69
C ASP A 436 6.55 -16.74 5.04
N THR A 437 5.98 -17.41 6.04
CA THR A 437 6.55 -17.53 7.40
C THR A 437 7.92 -18.23 7.43
N ALA A 438 8.21 -19.07 6.43
CA ALA A 438 9.51 -19.73 6.26
C ALA A 438 10.53 -18.91 5.46
N GLY A 439 10.13 -17.74 4.95
CA GLY A 439 10.97 -16.86 4.13
C GLY A 439 11.04 -17.24 2.66
N ASP A 440 10.23 -18.20 2.20
CA ASP A 440 10.14 -18.57 0.79
C ASP A 440 9.31 -17.54 0.01
N ARG A 441 9.70 -17.30 -1.25
CA ARG A 441 9.03 -16.32 -2.10
C ARG A 441 7.67 -16.85 -2.55
N MET A 442 6.60 -16.14 -2.19
CA MET A 442 5.22 -16.56 -2.46
C MET A 442 4.59 -15.82 -3.63
N LEU A 443 4.55 -14.49 -3.56
CA LEU A 443 3.86 -13.64 -4.54
C LEU A 443 4.88 -12.73 -5.20
N CYS A 444 4.67 -12.42 -6.48
CA CYS A 444 5.52 -11.52 -7.24
C CYS A 444 4.70 -10.67 -8.20
N GLY A 445 5.07 -9.40 -8.34
CA GLY A 445 4.57 -8.49 -9.37
C GLY A 445 5.69 -7.55 -9.82
N LEU A 446 5.68 -7.11 -11.08
CA LEU A 446 6.66 -6.15 -11.59
C LEU A 446 6.11 -4.73 -11.46
N LEU A 447 6.90 -3.83 -10.88
CA LEU A 447 6.55 -2.42 -10.71
C LEU A 447 6.55 -1.68 -12.05
N GLU A 448 5.54 -0.85 -12.32
CA GLU A 448 5.40 -0.13 -13.60
C GLU A 448 5.11 1.36 -13.46
#